data_AF-A0A958DWN6-F1
#
_entry.id   AF-A0A958DWN6-F1
#
_cell.length_a   1.000
_cell.length_b   1.000
_cell.length_c   1.000
_cell.angle_alpha   90.00
_cell.angle_beta   90.00
_cell.angle_gamma   90.00
#
_symmetry.space_group_name_H-M   'P 1'
#
loop_
_entity.id
_entity.type
_entity.pdbx_description
1 polymer ?
#
loop_
_entity_poly.entity_id
_entity_poly.type
_entity_poly.pdbx_seq_one_letter_code
_entity_poly.pdbx_strand_id
1 'polypeptide(L)'
;SGNAGWSVPSGEQRFGNGGTDVALEGFAGAIGYFKKLDESGAENPPPVDSVALPDIRLVLATAENPVSSFDPEFDQNGDDANVSFAYRWLRNAADPPARPEFAPNIANAAAGYAFQDFSRSVPLAAFDISDPENPRRLAIGFLENNVPEGLVDGKYWPPDGENVQIASPREWLFIMNADYRETPDSLFQRNLLANSHQLPIMYLLTVSRRTDAPFSPGNSGADQFEFYTNRINSPGDVFRFQLPENVFRADKAAADVDNISVFPNPYYGGNPQESGDNLDRFVTFAHLPERFTMRIFTLSGQLVTKITERSKDPGSQFLRWHLRNDANIHIASGLYIIHIEMPELNKTKVLKLMVVQDQEQVLFYQNTWQNPVD
;
A
#
# COMPACT_ATOMS: atom_id res chain seq x y z
N SER A 1 -2.54 21.28 5.23
CA SER A 1 -3.50 20.22 5.57
C SER A 1 -2.74 18.90 5.58
N GLY A 2 -2.34 18.44 6.78
CA GLY A 2 -1.36 17.36 6.93
C GLY A 2 -1.92 15.93 7.09
N ASN A 3 -3.20 15.76 7.43
CA ASN A 3 -3.77 14.43 7.69
C ASN A 3 -4.81 14.08 6.62
N ALA A 4 -4.59 13.00 5.88
CA ALA A 4 -5.53 12.47 4.88
C ALA A 4 -6.51 11.45 5.47
N GLY A 5 -6.23 10.88 6.64
CA GLY A 5 -7.09 9.90 7.27
C GLY A 5 -6.62 9.51 8.67
N TRP A 6 -7.49 8.77 9.38
CA TRP A 6 -7.20 8.14 10.66
C TRP A 6 -7.91 6.79 10.74
N SER A 7 -7.42 5.91 11.60
CA SER A 7 -8.07 4.62 11.88
C SER A 7 -7.93 4.25 13.36
N VAL A 8 -8.75 3.28 13.81
CA VAL A 8 -8.65 2.65 15.13
C VAL A 8 -8.38 1.16 14.89
N PRO A 9 -7.11 0.74 14.78
CA PRO A 9 -6.77 -0.65 14.49
C PRO A 9 -7.21 -1.63 15.58
N SER A 10 -7.33 -1.16 16.81
CA SER A 10 -7.71 -1.94 17.99
C SER A 10 -8.36 -1.01 19.02
N GLY A 11 -9.39 -1.50 19.72
CA GLY A 11 -10.13 -0.72 20.71
C GLY A 11 -11.29 0.09 20.14
N GLU A 12 -11.65 1.18 20.82
CA GLU A 12 -12.69 2.12 20.40
C GLU A 12 -12.13 3.53 20.27
N GLN A 13 -12.86 4.39 19.56
CA GLN A 13 -12.48 5.79 19.45
C GLN A 13 -12.63 6.51 20.81
N ARG A 14 -11.50 6.85 21.47
CA ARG A 14 -11.51 7.55 22.78
C ARG A 14 -11.53 9.06 22.69
N PHE A 15 -11.02 9.60 21.60
CA PHE A 15 -10.83 11.03 21.41
C PHE A 15 -11.83 11.59 20.38
N GLY A 16 -12.36 12.77 20.68
CA GLY A 16 -13.29 13.53 19.85
C GLY A 16 -12.79 14.95 19.57
N ASN A 17 -13.68 15.78 19.02
CA ASN A 17 -13.39 17.19 18.73
C ASN A 17 -13.21 17.99 20.02
N GLY A 18 -12.30 18.95 20.01
CA GLY A 18 -11.99 19.86 21.13
C GLY A 18 -12.95 21.05 21.30
N GLY A 19 -14.05 21.13 20.54
CA GLY A 19 -15.07 22.18 20.64
C GLY A 19 -16.31 21.97 19.74
N THR A 20 -17.35 22.79 19.89
CA THR A 20 -18.62 22.67 19.15
C THR A 20 -18.73 23.62 17.95
N ASP A 21 -18.54 23.14 16.72
CA ASP A 21 -19.13 23.74 15.51
C ASP A 21 -19.12 22.72 14.35
N VAL A 22 -20.26 22.00 14.22
CA VAL A 22 -20.69 21.16 13.07
C VAL A 22 -19.81 19.93 12.73
N ALA A 23 -20.30 18.74 13.10
CA ALA A 23 -19.64 17.46 12.91
C ALA A 23 -19.86 16.87 11.49
N LEU A 24 -18.78 16.78 10.72
CA LEU A 24 -18.55 15.73 9.72
C LEU A 24 -17.51 14.76 10.31
N GLU A 25 -17.67 13.45 10.11
CA GLU A 25 -16.85 12.42 10.78
C GLU A 25 -15.33 12.65 10.60
N GLY A 26 -14.62 12.75 11.73
CA GLY A 26 -13.19 13.01 11.83
C GLY A 26 -12.79 13.74 13.11
N PHE A 27 -11.51 14.07 13.27
CA PHE A 27 -11.01 14.90 14.38
C PHE A 27 -11.24 16.41 14.17
N ALA A 28 -11.90 16.85 13.09
CA ALA A 28 -12.29 18.24 12.83
C ALA A 28 -11.18 19.31 13.03
N GLY A 29 -9.91 18.95 12.74
CA GLY A 29 -8.76 19.84 12.96
C GLY A 29 -8.15 19.80 14.37
N ALA A 30 -8.70 19.00 15.29
CA ALA A 30 -8.16 18.78 16.63
C ALA A 30 -6.86 17.97 16.65
N ILE A 31 -6.48 17.33 15.53
CA ILE A 31 -5.17 16.70 15.35
C ILE A 31 -4.62 17.16 14.01
N GLY A 32 -3.41 17.71 14.01
CA GLY A 32 -2.79 18.14 12.78
C GLY A 32 -1.35 18.57 12.92
N TYR A 33 -0.79 18.90 11.76
CA TYR A 33 0.53 19.49 11.64
C TYR A 33 0.66 20.77 12.47
N PHE A 34 1.69 20.83 13.30
CA PHE A 34 1.99 22.02 14.09
C PHE A 34 2.66 23.10 13.22
N LYS A 35 1.84 23.87 12.51
CA LYS A 35 2.30 25.06 11.77
C LYS A 35 2.50 26.22 12.73
N LYS A 36 3.62 26.94 12.62
CA LYS A 36 3.82 28.19 13.36
C LYS A 36 3.83 29.45 12.52
N LEU A 37 3.18 30.45 13.10
CA LEU A 37 3.38 31.88 12.85
C LEU A 37 4.22 32.38 14.03
N ASP A 38 5.24 33.20 13.79
CA ASP A 38 5.95 33.86 14.88
C ASP A 38 5.11 34.97 15.54
N GLU A 39 5.66 35.60 16.58
CA GLU A 39 5.00 36.69 17.33
C GLU A 39 4.68 37.93 16.46
N SER A 40 5.25 38.01 15.25
CA SER A 40 5.01 39.06 14.26
C SER A 40 4.02 38.66 13.15
N GLY A 41 3.53 37.43 13.17
CA GLY A 41 2.66 36.87 12.13
C GLY A 41 3.39 36.40 10.88
N ALA A 42 4.74 36.35 10.89
CA ALA A 42 5.53 35.84 9.78
C ALA A 42 5.65 34.31 9.85
N GLU A 43 5.62 33.66 8.68
CA GLU A 43 5.85 32.22 8.56
C GLU A 43 7.32 31.91 8.80
N ASN A 44 7.66 31.44 10.01
CA ASN A 44 8.91 30.72 10.19
C ASN A 44 8.66 29.27 9.78
N PRO A 45 9.41 28.72 8.80
CA PRO A 45 9.27 27.32 8.44
C PRO A 45 9.53 26.49 9.71
N PRO A 46 8.58 25.63 10.13
CA PRO A 46 8.79 24.80 11.29
C PRO A 46 9.95 23.81 11.04
N PRO A 47 10.59 23.29 12.09
CA PRO A 47 11.74 22.38 11.94
C PRO A 47 11.44 21.10 11.17
N VAL A 48 10.16 20.75 11.01
CA VAL A 48 9.70 19.60 10.25
C VAL A 48 8.77 20.07 9.13
N ASP A 49 9.14 19.76 7.89
CA ASP A 49 8.30 20.05 6.73
C ASP A 49 7.04 19.18 6.74
N SER A 50 5.91 19.77 6.37
CA SER A 50 4.64 19.08 6.17
C SER A 50 4.71 17.90 5.20
N VAL A 51 5.65 17.89 4.25
CA VAL A 51 5.85 16.76 3.32
C VAL A 51 6.69 15.63 3.92
N ALA A 52 7.38 15.88 5.04
CA ALA A 52 8.25 14.94 5.73
C ALA A 52 7.59 14.37 7.01
N LEU A 53 6.28 14.56 7.17
CA LEU A 53 5.56 14.03 8.32
C LEU A 53 5.48 12.49 8.21
N PRO A 54 5.82 11.76 9.28
CA PRO A 54 5.61 10.33 9.35
C PRO A 54 4.16 10.00 9.63
N ASP A 55 3.72 8.82 9.22
CA ASP A 55 2.47 8.24 9.74
C ASP A 55 2.70 7.86 11.21
N ILE A 56 1.72 8.14 12.08
CA ILE A 56 1.89 7.94 13.52
C ILE A 56 0.84 6.99 14.09
N ARG A 57 1.25 6.19 15.08
CA ARG A 57 0.36 5.39 15.91
C ARG A 57 0.45 5.84 17.36
N LEU A 58 -0.69 6.12 17.98
CA LEU A 58 -0.82 6.24 19.43
C LEU A 58 -1.29 4.90 20.00
N VAL A 59 -0.69 4.49 21.10
CA VAL A 59 -1.08 3.30 21.87
C VAL A 59 -1.34 3.74 23.29
N LEU A 60 -2.58 3.53 23.78
CA LEU A 60 -2.94 3.92 25.14
C LEU A 60 -2.37 2.95 26.17
N ALA A 61 -1.99 3.47 27.32
CA ALA A 61 -1.60 2.66 28.46
C ALA A 61 -2.81 2.03 29.16
N THR A 62 -2.52 1.10 30.05
CA THR A 62 -3.45 0.71 31.10
C THR A 62 -3.70 1.90 32.00
N ALA A 63 -4.97 2.15 32.30
CA ALA A 63 -5.39 3.19 33.22
C ALA A 63 -6.61 2.68 33.98
N GLU A 64 -6.56 2.74 35.30
CA GLU A 64 -7.67 2.35 36.16
C GLU A 64 -8.83 3.33 35.94
N ASN A 65 -9.94 2.80 35.44
CA ASN A 65 -11.13 3.60 35.21
C ASN A 65 -12.31 3.07 36.04
N PRO A 66 -12.71 3.74 37.12
CA PRO A 66 -13.98 3.47 37.78
C PRO A 66 -15.12 4.11 36.96
N VAL A 67 -15.35 3.64 35.73
CA VAL A 67 -16.53 3.84 34.86
C VAL A 67 -16.98 5.30 34.56
N SER A 68 -16.46 6.32 35.25
CA SER A 68 -16.87 7.73 35.13
C SER A 68 -15.80 8.72 35.64
N SER A 69 -14.54 8.31 35.81
CA SER A 69 -13.51 9.25 36.30
C SER A 69 -13.00 10.14 35.16
N PHE A 70 -13.17 11.45 35.34
CA PHE A 70 -12.53 12.45 34.50
C PHE A 70 -11.02 12.60 34.79
N ASP A 71 -10.49 11.91 35.80
CA ASP A 71 -9.06 11.83 36.10
C ASP A 71 -8.71 10.37 36.44
N PRO A 72 -8.50 9.51 35.42
CA PRO A 72 -8.17 8.11 35.65
C PRO A 72 -6.75 7.98 36.22
N GLU A 73 -6.55 7.01 37.12
CA GLU A 73 -5.23 6.73 37.66
C GLU A 73 -4.47 5.77 36.74
N PHE A 74 -3.15 5.95 36.64
CA PHE A 74 -2.25 5.05 35.93
C PHE A 74 -0.95 4.93 36.69
N ASP A 75 -0.31 3.78 36.59
CA ASP A 75 0.91 3.51 37.35
C ASP A 75 2.13 4.19 36.71
N GLN A 76 2.45 5.39 37.22
CA GLN A 76 3.61 6.17 36.81
C GLN A 76 4.95 5.51 37.18
N ASN A 77 4.96 4.49 38.04
CA ASN A 77 6.16 3.76 38.46
C ASN A 77 6.18 2.28 38.01
N GLY A 78 5.11 1.81 37.38
CA GLY A 78 4.95 0.42 36.95
C GLY A 78 5.60 0.09 35.60
N ASP A 79 5.40 -1.14 35.14
CA ASP A 79 6.08 -1.69 33.96
C ASP A 79 5.32 -1.47 32.63
N ASP A 80 4.25 -0.68 32.63
CA ASP A 80 3.48 -0.43 31.41
C ASP A 80 4.33 0.36 30.38
N ALA A 81 4.70 -0.34 29.30
CA ALA A 81 5.54 0.20 28.25
C ALA A 81 4.89 1.40 27.54
N ASN A 82 3.58 1.54 27.57
CA ASN A 82 2.84 2.62 26.90
C ASN A 82 2.72 3.86 27.77
N VAL A 83 3.12 3.84 29.04
CA VAL A 83 3.26 5.07 29.83
C VAL A 83 4.60 5.73 29.48
N SER A 84 4.57 7.00 29.12
CA SER A 84 5.71 7.71 28.55
C SER A 84 6.23 8.79 29.50
N PHE A 85 7.56 8.92 29.53
CA PHE A 85 8.20 10.16 29.94
C PHE A 85 7.89 11.27 28.93
N ALA A 86 7.55 12.46 29.42
CA ALA A 86 7.11 13.57 28.60
C ALA A 86 7.57 14.92 29.16
N TYR A 87 7.75 15.89 28.26
CA TYR A 87 8.02 17.28 28.64
C TYR A 87 6.71 17.99 28.95
N ARG A 88 6.63 18.64 30.12
CA ARG A 88 5.45 19.39 30.54
C ARG A 88 5.69 20.88 30.43
N TRP A 89 4.74 21.58 29.81
CA TRP A 89 4.68 23.03 29.79
C TRP A 89 3.41 23.54 30.45
N LEU A 90 3.48 24.75 30.99
CA LEU A 90 2.34 25.40 31.62
C LEU A 90 2.17 26.81 31.07
N ARG A 91 0.96 27.11 30.59
CA ARG A 91 0.54 28.48 30.27
C ARG A 91 0.14 29.21 31.55
N ASN A 92 0.44 30.51 31.62
CA ASN A 92 0.12 31.38 32.75
C ASN A 92 0.81 30.97 34.07
N ALA A 93 2.00 30.35 33.98
CA ALA A 93 2.74 29.92 35.17
C ALA A 93 3.23 31.08 36.04
N ALA A 94 3.39 32.29 35.48
CA ALA A 94 3.78 33.49 36.22
C ALA A 94 2.64 34.10 37.05
N ASP A 95 1.40 33.76 36.75
CA ASP A 95 0.24 34.20 37.54
C ASP A 95 0.14 33.35 38.82
N PRO A 96 -0.47 33.87 39.90
CA PRO A 96 -0.80 33.06 41.05
C PRO A 96 -1.60 31.80 40.63
N PRO A 97 -1.46 30.67 41.35
CA PRO A 97 -2.26 29.48 41.09
C PRO A 97 -3.76 29.84 41.05
N ALA A 98 -4.42 29.56 39.93
CA ALA A 98 -5.84 29.87 39.74
C ALA A 98 -6.72 29.08 40.72
N ARG A 99 -6.22 27.91 41.15
CA ARG A 99 -6.76 27.09 42.23
C ARG A 99 -5.64 26.70 43.20
N PRO A 100 -5.88 26.65 44.52
CA PRO A 100 -4.85 26.33 45.51
C PRO A 100 -4.10 25.01 45.25
N GLU A 101 -4.81 24.01 44.76
CA GLU A 101 -4.31 22.68 44.41
C GLU A 101 -3.34 22.67 43.23
N PHE A 102 -3.28 23.72 42.42
CA PHE A 102 -2.31 23.81 41.33
C PHE A 102 -0.91 24.18 41.84
N ALA A 103 -0.81 24.84 43.00
CA ALA A 103 0.45 25.38 43.51
C ALA A 103 1.60 24.36 43.57
N PRO A 104 1.39 23.10 44.02
CA PRO A 104 2.45 22.08 44.01
C PRO A 104 2.94 21.69 42.62
N ASN A 105 2.11 21.89 41.59
CA ASN A 105 2.37 21.48 40.21
C ASN A 105 2.94 22.64 39.36
N ILE A 106 3.17 23.83 39.92
CA ILE A 106 3.84 24.95 39.25
C ILE A 106 5.29 25.03 39.75
N ALA A 107 6.19 24.34 39.06
CA ALA A 107 7.62 24.29 39.40
C ALA A 107 8.39 25.52 38.91
N ASN A 108 7.97 26.11 37.79
CA ASN A 108 8.64 27.23 37.14
C ASN A 108 7.64 28.33 36.78
N ALA A 109 7.62 29.39 37.59
CA ALA A 109 6.71 30.53 37.45
C ALA A 109 7.15 31.57 36.38
N ALA A 110 7.78 31.11 35.29
CA ALA A 110 8.14 31.99 34.19
C ALA A 110 6.92 32.34 33.31
N ALA A 111 6.97 33.49 32.64
CA ALA A 111 5.91 33.94 31.76
C ALA A 111 5.80 33.09 30.47
N GLY A 112 4.62 33.14 29.84
CA GLY A 112 4.34 32.44 28.58
C GLY A 112 3.96 30.97 28.80
N TYR A 113 4.65 30.06 28.10
CA TYR A 113 4.43 28.62 28.11
C TYR A 113 5.66 27.95 28.74
N ALA A 114 5.81 28.13 30.04
CA ALA A 114 7.02 27.78 30.77
C ALA A 114 7.16 26.27 30.92
N PHE A 115 8.36 25.77 30.64
CA PHE A 115 8.72 24.37 30.93
C PHE A 115 8.64 24.13 32.44
N GLN A 116 7.98 23.06 32.85
CA GLN A 116 7.79 22.70 34.26
C GLN A 116 8.69 21.54 34.66
N ASP A 117 8.55 20.39 33.99
CA ASP A 117 9.31 19.18 34.31
C ASP A 117 9.35 18.18 33.14
N PHE A 118 10.13 17.11 33.35
CA PHE A 118 10.15 15.94 32.51
C PHE A 118 9.94 14.70 33.38
N SER A 119 8.79 14.05 33.22
CA SER A 119 8.31 13.02 34.13
C SER A 119 7.52 11.94 33.39
N ARG A 120 7.35 10.76 34.00
CA ARG A 120 6.54 9.67 33.47
C ARG A 120 5.05 9.95 33.73
N SER A 121 4.48 10.84 32.93
CA SER A 121 3.21 11.52 33.19
C SER A 121 2.19 11.45 32.05
N VAL A 122 2.52 10.73 30.98
CA VAL A 122 1.62 10.57 29.84
C VAL A 122 1.21 9.11 29.68
N PRO A 123 -0.08 8.77 29.78
CA PRO A 123 -0.62 7.41 29.73
C PRO A 123 -0.84 6.91 28.28
N LEU A 124 0.08 7.25 27.39
CA LEU A 124 0.12 6.76 26.01
C LEU A 124 1.52 6.86 25.44
N ALA A 125 1.78 6.05 24.41
CA ALA A 125 3.01 6.09 23.62
C ALA A 125 2.69 6.47 22.18
N ALA A 126 3.58 7.23 21.55
CA ALA A 126 3.50 7.59 20.15
C ALA A 126 4.62 6.89 19.37
N PHE A 127 4.29 6.39 18.18
CA PHE A 127 5.21 5.70 17.29
C PHE A 127 5.13 6.29 15.88
N ASP A 128 6.27 6.47 15.25
CA ASP A 128 6.40 6.62 13.80
C ASP A 128 6.27 5.23 13.17
N ILE A 129 5.24 5.05 12.36
CA ILE A 129 4.89 3.79 11.68
C ILE A 129 5.09 3.89 10.16
N SER A 130 5.93 4.82 9.71
CA SER A 130 6.28 4.95 8.29
C SER A 130 6.97 3.69 7.73
N ASP A 131 7.64 2.94 8.61
CA ASP A 131 8.04 1.55 8.41
C ASP A 131 7.30 0.67 9.44
N PRO A 132 6.16 0.05 9.06
CA PRO A 132 5.32 -0.72 9.98
C PRO A 132 6.03 -1.93 10.61
N GLU A 133 7.09 -2.45 9.98
CA GLU A 133 7.87 -3.58 10.50
C GLU A 133 8.87 -3.14 11.57
N ASN A 134 9.24 -1.85 11.59
CA ASN A 134 10.21 -1.28 12.52
C ASN A 134 9.70 0.05 13.11
N PRO A 135 8.60 0.03 13.90
CA PRO A 135 8.04 1.25 14.46
C PRO A 135 9.01 1.94 15.42
N ARG A 136 9.20 3.25 15.26
CA ARG A 136 10.10 4.06 16.08
C ARG A 136 9.32 4.83 17.13
N ARG A 137 9.61 4.60 18.41
CA ARG A 137 8.95 5.33 19.51
C ARG A 137 9.41 6.79 19.57
N LEU A 138 8.46 7.70 19.67
CA LEU A 138 8.67 9.15 19.59
C LEU A 138 8.62 9.80 20.97
N ALA A 139 9.40 10.88 21.14
CA ALA A 139 9.28 11.77 22.28
C ALA A 139 7.97 12.55 22.20
N ILE A 140 7.37 12.80 23.36
CA ILE A 140 6.11 13.53 23.49
C ILE A 140 6.22 14.59 24.58
N GLY A 141 5.31 15.54 24.54
CA GLY A 141 5.13 16.51 25.61
C GLY A 141 3.72 17.05 25.61
N PHE A 142 3.36 17.77 26.66
CA PHE A 142 2.00 18.30 26.79
C PHE A 142 1.98 19.67 27.45
N LEU A 143 0.88 20.37 27.26
CA LEU A 143 0.59 21.66 27.85
C LEU A 143 -0.56 21.52 28.85
N GLU A 144 -0.45 22.28 29.94
CA GLU A 144 -1.56 22.60 30.85
C GLU A 144 -1.78 24.12 30.88
N ASN A 145 -2.88 24.59 31.47
CA ASN A 145 -3.23 26.01 31.55
C ASN A 145 -3.63 26.41 32.98
N ASN A 146 -2.87 27.34 33.58
CA ASN A 146 -3.19 27.90 34.89
C ASN A 146 -4.35 28.92 34.78
N VAL A 147 -5.58 28.40 34.70
CA VAL A 147 -6.85 29.12 34.67
C VAL A 147 -7.87 28.40 35.55
N PRO A 148 -9.00 29.01 35.96
CA PRO A 148 -9.97 28.35 36.84
C PRO A 148 -10.46 26.98 36.36
N GLU A 149 -10.65 26.84 35.04
CA GLU A 149 -11.05 25.57 34.40
C GLU A 149 -9.86 24.66 34.03
N GLY A 150 -8.65 24.97 34.49
CA GLY A 150 -7.45 24.15 34.27
C GLY A 150 -7.49 22.82 35.04
N LEU A 151 -6.62 21.88 34.65
CA LEU A 151 -6.34 20.68 35.45
C LEU A 151 -5.08 20.87 36.30
N VAL A 152 -3.94 21.21 35.67
CA VAL A 152 -2.66 21.54 36.35
C VAL A 152 -2.31 20.51 37.45
N ASP A 153 -2.37 19.24 37.08
CA ASP A 153 -2.12 18.08 37.93
C ASP A 153 -0.79 17.39 37.61
N GLY A 154 -0.10 17.86 36.56
CA GLY A 154 1.19 17.32 36.14
C GLY A 154 1.09 16.07 35.27
N LYS A 155 -0.10 15.70 34.80
CA LYS A 155 -0.37 14.53 33.97
C LYS A 155 -1.11 14.95 32.70
N TYR A 156 -0.89 14.23 31.61
CA TYR A 156 -1.66 14.49 30.40
C TYR A 156 -2.96 13.71 30.41
N TRP A 157 -4.08 14.43 30.38
CA TRP A 157 -5.40 13.86 30.12
C TRP A 157 -6.29 14.86 29.39
N PRO A 158 -6.76 14.58 28.16
CA PRO A 158 -7.65 15.51 27.49
C PRO A 158 -8.96 15.68 28.28
N PRO A 159 -9.51 16.89 28.42
CA PRO A 159 -10.74 17.12 29.17
C PRO A 159 -11.94 16.48 28.47
N ASP A 160 -13.07 16.39 29.16
CA ASP A 160 -14.36 16.14 28.53
C ASP A 160 -14.98 17.51 28.19
N GLY A 161 -15.12 17.81 26.89
CA GLY A 161 -15.66 19.09 26.41
C GLY A 161 -14.64 20.05 25.78
N GLU A 162 -14.70 21.33 26.09
CA GLU A 162 -13.88 22.37 25.43
C GLU A 162 -12.38 22.25 25.78
N ASN A 163 -11.51 22.24 24.76
CA ASN A 163 -10.05 22.13 24.97
C ASN A 163 -9.20 23.14 24.17
N VAL A 164 -9.81 24.03 23.39
CA VAL A 164 -9.07 24.99 22.53
C VAL A 164 -9.12 26.43 23.00
N GLN A 165 -10.18 26.81 23.71
CA GLN A 165 -10.41 28.19 24.14
C GLN A 165 -9.34 28.68 25.12
N ILE A 166 -9.16 29.99 25.21
CA ILE A 166 -8.11 30.56 26.08
C ILE A 166 -8.34 30.29 27.57
N ALA A 167 -9.60 30.16 27.96
CA ALA A 167 -10.05 29.88 29.32
C ALA A 167 -10.27 28.38 29.59
N SER A 168 -10.08 27.50 28.60
CA SER A 168 -10.26 26.05 28.76
C SER A 168 -9.00 25.38 29.34
N PRO A 169 -9.08 24.09 29.74
CA PRO A 169 -7.94 23.35 30.26
C PRO A 169 -6.68 23.38 29.38
N ARG A 170 -6.85 23.30 28.05
CA ARG A 170 -5.76 23.25 27.06
C ARG A 170 -4.74 22.15 27.35
N GLU A 171 -5.27 20.96 27.60
CA GLU A 171 -4.51 19.71 27.67
C GLU A 171 -4.12 19.31 26.26
N TRP A 172 -3.06 19.95 25.77
CA TRP A 172 -2.59 19.76 24.40
C TRP A 172 -1.41 18.80 24.38
N LEU A 173 -1.45 17.81 23.50
CA LEU A 173 -0.34 16.89 23.29
C LEU A 173 0.49 17.29 22.07
N PHE A 174 1.80 17.18 22.20
CA PHE A 174 2.77 17.42 21.16
C PHE A 174 3.55 16.14 20.88
N ILE A 175 3.66 15.78 19.61
CA ILE A 175 4.47 14.64 19.15
C ILE A 175 5.69 15.18 18.42
N MET A 176 6.87 14.76 18.84
CA MET A 176 8.14 15.28 18.36
C MET A 176 8.76 14.35 17.30
N ASN A 177 9.46 14.91 16.31
CA ASN A 177 10.40 14.18 15.46
C ASN A 177 11.72 13.95 16.22
N ALA A 178 11.64 13.25 17.34
CA ALA A 178 12.78 12.89 18.18
C ALA A 178 12.50 11.54 18.81
N ASP A 179 13.55 10.75 19.04
CA ASP A 179 13.40 9.44 19.66
C ASP A 179 12.95 9.56 21.12
N TYR A 180 12.10 8.64 21.54
CA TYR A 180 11.72 8.51 22.94
C TYR A 180 12.93 8.28 23.84
N ARG A 181 12.94 8.93 25.00
CA ARG A 181 14.00 8.80 26.02
C ARG A 181 13.38 8.84 27.40
N GLU A 182 14.06 8.23 28.37
CA GLU A 182 13.72 8.33 29.80
C GLU A 182 14.57 9.37 30.54
N THR A 183 15.48 10.02 29.80
CA THR A 183 16.32 11.13 30.27
C THR A 183 15.99 12.39 29.48
N PRO A 184 15.87 13.57 30.11
CA PRO A 184 15.48 14.78 29.42
C PRO A 184 16.60 15.31 28.50
N ASP A 185 16.21 15.90 27.39
CA ASP A 185 17.05 16.70 26.51
C ASP A 185 16.81 18.19 26.78
N SER A 186 17.89 18.93 26.95
CA SER A 186 17.91 20.38 27.19
C SER A 186 17.23 21.21 26.09
N LEU A 187 17.09 20.68 24.88
CA LEU A 187 16.38 21.35 23.78
C LEU A 187 14.93 21.64 24.14
N PHE A 188 14.25 20.69 24.78
CA PHE A 188 12.83 20.79 25.14
C PHE A 188 12.59 21.48 26.49
N GLN A 189 13.63 21.73 27.29
CA GLN A 189 13.53 22.39 28.60
C GLN A 189 13.49 23.92 28.48
N ARG A 190 12.72 24.42 27.52
CA ARG A 190 12.61 25.85 27.18
C ARG A 190 11.15 26.26 27.08
N ASN A 191 10.87 27.56 27.04
CA ASN A 191 9.50 28.03 26.81
C ASN A 191 8.99 27.53 25.45
N LEU A 192 7.87 26.81 25.45
CA LEU A 192 7.35 26.08 24.29
C LEU A 192 7.13 27.00 23.09
N LEU A 193 6.35 28.08 23.26
CA LEU A 193 6.00 28.91 22.12
C LEU A 193 7.13 29.85 21.69
N ALA A 194 7.94 30.35 22.62
CA ALA A 194 9.07 31.21 22.25
C ALA A 194 10.18 30.45 21.48
N ASN A 195 10.34 29.14 21.74
CA ASN A 195 11.44 28.33 21.20
C ASN A 195 11.01 27.28 20.18
N SER A 196 9.72 27.18 19.91
CA SER A 196 9.12 26.24 18.96
C SER A 196 9.73 26.16 17.55
N HIS A 197 10.37 27.23 17.07
CA HIS A 197 11.05 27.24 15.79
C HIS A 197 12.35 26.41 15.83
N GLN A 198 12.72 25.91 17.01
CA GLN A 198 13.85 25.02 17.28
C GLN A 198 13.37 23.64 17.75
N LEU A 199 12.11 23.53 18.20
CA LEU A 199 11.54 22.28 18.69
C LEU A 199 11.01 21.46 17.51
N PRO A 200 11.42 20.20 17.34
CA PRO A 200 11.00 19.35 16.23
C PRO A 200 9.56 18.84 16.41
N ILE A 201 8.58 19.69 16.69
CA ILE A 201 7.18 19.31 16.87
C ILE A 201 6.58 18.98 15.50
N MET A 202 6.01 17.78 15.36
CA MET A 202 5.32 17.33 14.15
C MET A 202 3.81 17.55 14.27
N TYR A 203 3.23 17.01 15.34
CA TYR A 203 1.78 17.00 15.54
C TYR A 203 1.41 17.72 16.84
N LEU A 204 0.31 18.45 16.76
CA LEU A 204 -0.45 18.97 17.90
C LEU A 204 -1.80 18.26 17.95
N LEU A 205 -2.17 17.80 19.14
CA LEU A 205 -3.48 17.28 19.45
C LEU A 205 -4.14 18.18 20.50
N THR A 206 -5.30 18.75 20.15
CA THR A 206 -6.18 19.53 21.02
C THR A 206 -7.48 18.77 21.27
N VAL A 207 -7.39 17.45 21.36
CA VAL A 207 -8.54 16.55 21.45
C VAL A 207 -9.24 16.66 22.80
N SER A 208 -10.49 16.21 22.83
CA SER A 208 -11.23 15.99 24.07
C SER A 208 -11.62 14.53 24.20
N ARG A 209 -11.85 14.05 25.42
CA ARG A 209 -12.42 12.73 25.64
C ARG A 209 -13.86 12.70 25.20
N ARG A 210 -14.29 11.54 24.72
CA ARG A 210 -15.72 11.26 24.52
C ARG A 210 -16.35 10.87 25.85
N THR A 211 -17.46 11.50 26.17
CA THR A 211 -18.21 11.39 27.43
C THR A 211 -18.67 9.95 27.74
N ASP A 212 -18.74 9.09 26.71
CA ASP A 212 -19.16 7.69 26.77
C ASP A 212 -18.01 6.67 26.60
N ALA A 213 -16.76 7.11 26.52
CA ALA A 213 -15.61 6.24 26.26
C ALA A 213 -14.56 6.33 27.39
N PRO A 214 -14.44 5.31 28.27
CA PRO A 214 -13.38 5.26 29.27
C PRO A 214 -12.01 5.23 28.57
N PHE A 215 -10.98 5.87 29.13
CA PHE A 215 -9.67 5.96 28.48
C PHE A 215 -9.01 4.59 28.18
N SER A 216 -9.13 3.64 29.11
CA SER A 216 -8.64 2.27 28.96
C SER A 216 -9.64 1.31 29.63
N PRO A 217 -10.79 0.99 28.98
CA PRO A 217 -11.83 0.20 29.63
C PRO A 217 -11.30 -1.17 30.04
N GLY A 218 -11.53 -1.56 31.30
CA GLY A 218 -11.04 -2.83 31.83
C GLY A 218 -9.52 -2.93 31.89
N ASN A 219 -8.81 -1.80 31.93
CA ASN A 219 -7.34 -1.72 31.96
C ASN A 219 -6.70 -2.48 30.79
N SER A 220 -7.28 -2.37 29.59
CA SER A 220 -6.84 -3.16 28.43
C SER A 220 -5.46 -2.76 27.92
N GLY A 221 -5.10 -1.47 27.99
CA GLY A 221 -3.86 -0.93 27.42
C GLY A 221 -3.69 -1.21 25.91
N ALA A 222 -4.80 -1.50 25.22
CA ALA A 222 -4.79 -2.10 23.88
C ALA A 222 -5.33 -1.18 22.78
N ASP A 223 -5.82 0.00 23.15
CA ASP A 223 -6.47 0.92 22.22
C ASP A 223 -5.41 1.65 21.37
N GLN A 224 -5.60 1.60 20.06
CA GLN A 224 -4.65 2.14 19.09
C GLN A 224 -5.33 3.13 18.16
N PHE A 225 -4.61 4.21 17.83
CA PHE A 225 -5.06 5.25 16.92
C PHE A 225 -3.98 5.52 15.92
N GLU A 226 -4.29 5.40 14.63
CA GLU A 226 -3.34 5.73 13.58
C GLU A 226 -3.77 6.99 12.85
N PHE A 227 -2.78 7.82 12.50
CA PHE A 227 -2.95 9.01 11.68
C PHE A 227 -2.04 8.91 10.47
N TYR A 228 -2.62 9.09 9.30
CA TYR A 228 -1.91 8.99 8.03
C TYR A 228 -1.78 10.34 7.37
N THR A 229 -0.57 10.60 6.92
CA THR A 229 -0.19 11.80 6.21
C THR A 229 -0.63 11.74 4.77
N ASN A 230 -1.02 12.89 4.22
CA ASN A 230 -1.28 12.96 2.79
C ASN A 230 0.07 13.03 2.04
N ARG A 231 0.53 11.90 1.49
CA ARG A 231 1.72 11.88 0.64
C ARG A 231 1.33 12.26 -0.78
N ILE A 232 1.56 13.53 -1.14
CA ILE A 232 1.38 13.99 -2.52
C ILE A 232 2.56 13.47 -3.33
N ASN A 233 2.27 12.84 -4.47
CA ASN A 233 3.33 12.37 -5.36
C ASN A 233 4.26 13.53 -5.76
N SER A 234 5.55 13.36 -5.51
CA SER A 234 6.59 14.32 -5.87
C SER A 234 7.25 13.94 -7.20
N PRO A 235 7.88 14.88 -7.94
CA PRO A 235 8.71 14.55 -9.11
C PRO A 235 9.89 13.61 -8.79
N GLY A 236 10.23 13.41 -7.51
CA GLY A 236 11.28 12.49 -7.05
C GLY A 236 10.79 11.08 -6.76
N ASP A 237 9.48 10.82 -6.82
CA ASP A 237 8.93 9.52 -6.47
C ASP A 237 9.19 8.50 -7.59
N VAL A 238 9.69 7.32 -7.21
CA VAL A 238 10.04 6.25 -8.15
C VAL A 238 9.15 5.05 -7.92
N PHE A 239 8.22 4.81 -8.83
CA PHE A 239 7.40 3.60 -8.85
C PHE A 239 8.14 2.50 -9.62
N ARG A 240 8.37 1.35 -8.98
CA ARG A 240 8.95 0.17 -9.62
C ARG A 240 7.90 -0.94 -9.67
N PHE A 241 7.76 -1.53 -10.85
CA PHE A 241 6.96 -2.73 -11.05
C PHE A 241 7.92 -3.85 -11.45
N GLN A 242 7.87 -4.96 -10.72
CA GLN A 242 8.60 -6.17 -11.10
C GLN A 242 7.60 -7.14 -11.70
N LEU A 243 7.72 -7.40 -12.99
CA LEU A 243 6.99 -8.48 -13.63
C LEU A 243 7.71 -9.80 -13.31
N PRO A 244 6.98 -10.87 -12.97
CA PRO A 244 7.59 -12.18 -12.85
C PRO A 244 8.23 -12.58 -14.19
N GLU A 245 9.34 -13.29 -14.12
CA GLU A 245 9.97 -13.85 -15.33
C GLU A 245 8.99 -14.75 -16.08
N ASN A 246 9.03 -14.71 -17.42
CA ASN A 246 8.30 -15.66 -18.24
C ASN A 246 9.00 -17.02 -18.15
N VAL A 247 8.57 -17.86 -17.21
CA VAL A 247 9.14 -19.18 -17.00
C VAL A 247 8.22 -20.23 -17.61
N PHE A 248 8.78 -21.13 -18.43
CA PHE A 248 8.07 -22.29 -18.94
C PHE A 248 7.50 -23.13 -17.78
N ARG A 249 6.25 -23.56 -17.93
CA ARG A 249 5.50 -24.37 -16.96
C ARG A 249 4.89 -25.54 -17.71
N ALA A 250 5.43 -26.73 -17.50
CA ALA A 250 5.04 -27.92 -18.25
C ALA A 250 3.57 -28.32 -18.01
N ASP A 251 3.04 -28.07 -16.81
CA ASP A 251 1.64 -28.27 -16.44
C ASP A 251 0.69 -27.35 -17.21
N LYS A 252 1.05 -26.06 -17.34
CA LYS A 252 0.28 -25.08 -18.14
C LYS A 252 0.37 -25.39 -19.63
N ALA A 253 1.57 -25.68 -20.13
CA ALA A 253 1.78 -26.07 -21.52
C ALA A 253 1.00 -27.34 -21.90
N ALA A 254 0.88 -28.32 -20.98
CA ALA A 254 0.08 -29.52 -21.20
C ALA A 254 -1.42 -29.24 -21.28
N ALA A 255 -1.94 -28.25 -20.55
CA ALA A 255 -3.34 -27.82 -20.65
C ALA A 255 -3.62 -27.07 -21.97
N ASP A 256 -2.66 -26.29 -22.45
CA ASP A 256 -2.80 -25.53 -23.71
C ASP A 256 -2.81 -26.41 -24.96
N VAL A 257 -2.36 -27.67 -24.87
CA VAL A 257 -2.47 -28.65 -25.97
C VAL A 257 -3.89 -28.79 -26.50
N ASP A 258 -4.89 -28.62 -25.63
CA ASP A 258 -6.29 -28.73 -26.04
C ASP A 258 -6.75 -27.56 -26.91
N ASN A 259 -6.09 -26.40 -26.78
CA ASN A 259 -6.37 -25.18 -27.53
C ASN A 259 -5.68 -25.14 -28.91
N ILE A 260 -4.83 -26.14 -29.22
CA ILE A 260 -4.16 -26.25 -30.52
C ILE A 260 -5.23 -26.36 -31.61
N SER A 261 -5.17 -25.43 -32.56
CA SER A 261 -6.15 -25.29 -33.64
C SER A 261 -5.48 -24.85 -34.93
N VAL A 262 -6.22 -24.94 -36.04
CA VAL A 262 -5.79 -24.50 -37.37
C VAL A 262 -6.88 -23.60 -37.96
N PHE A 263 -6.49 -22.47 -38.53
CA PHE A 263 -7.39 -21.51 -39.15
C PHE A 263 -6.80 -20.89 -40.44
N PRO A 264 -7.64 -20.53 -41.43
CA PRO A 264 -9.07 -20.83 -41.51
C PRO A 264 -9.31 -22.33 -41.71
N ASN A 265 -10.39 -22.84 -41.13
CA ASN A 265 -10.85 -24.23 -41.31
C ASN A 265 -12.39 -24.26 -41.36
N PRO A 266 -13.00 -24.48 -42.53
CA PRO A 266 -12.36 -24.80 -43.81
C PRO A 266 -11.55 -23.61 -44.36
N TYR A 267 -10.46 -23.92 -45.08
CA TYR A 267 -9.84 -22.96 -45.99
C TYR A 267 -10.67 -22.93 -47.28
N TYR A 268 -11.16 -21.76 -47.70
CA TYR A 268 -12.08 -21.63 -48.83
C TYR A 268 -11.67 -20.47 -49.75
N GLY A 269 -11.01 -20.78 -50.87
CA GLY A 269 -10.55 -19.83 -51.88
C GLY A 269 -9.36 -18.97 -51.45
N GLY A 270 -9.42 -18.39 -50.25
CA GLY A 270 -8.39 -17.54 -49.67
C GLY A 270 -8.53 -17.31 -48.16
N ASN A 271 -7.51 -16.70 -47.56
CA ASN A 271 -7.51 -16.17 -46.20
C ASN A 271 -7.42 -14.63 -46.27
N PRO A 272 -8.23 -13.86 -45.52
CA PRO A 272 -8.18 -12.38 -45.53
C PRO A 272 -6.81 -11.75 -45.23
N GLN A 273 -5.89 -12.51 -44.62
CA GLN A 273 -4.51 -12.09 -44.37
C GLN A 273 -3.56 -12.32 -45.55
N GLU A 274 -4.03 -12.95 -46.64
CA GLU A 274 -3.28 -13.14 -47.86
C GLU A 274 -3.23 -11.81 -48.63
N SER A 275 -2.03 -11.42 -49.03
CA SER A 275 -1.84 -10.23 -49.87
C SER A 275 -2.35 -10.55 -51.28
N GLY A 276 -2.83 -9.55 -52.02
CA GLY A 276 -3.56 -9.71 -53.30
C GLY A 276 -2.86 -10.43 -54.46
N ASP A 277 -1.70 -11.04 -54.24
CA ASP A 277 -1.10 -12.02 -55.14
C ASP A 277 -1.72 -13.40 -54.87
N ASN A 278 -2.48 -13.92 -55.84
CA ASN A 278 -3.19 -15.21 -55.81
C ASN A 278 -2.32 -16.47 -55.60
N LEU A 279 -1.05 -16.32 -55.21
CA LEU A 279 -0.04 -17.39 -55.13
C LEU A 279 0.43 -17.71 -53.69
N ASP A 280 0.11 -16.86 -52.70
CA ASP A 280 0.51 -17.09 -51.30
C ASP A 280 -0.67 -17.54 -50.44
N ARG A 281 -1.02 -18.83 -50.56
CA ARG A 281 -2.13 -19.46 -49.84
C ARG A 281 -1.63 -20.11 -48.55
N PHE A 282 -2.20 -19.78 -47.39
CA PHE A 282 -1.76 -20.38 -46.12
C PHE A 282 -2.85 -20.57 -45.07
N VAL A 283 -2.64 -21.60 -44.24
CA VAL A 283 -3.32 -21.78 -42.95
C VAL A 283 -2.35 -21.52 -41.80
N THR A 284 -2.88 -21.11 -40.67
CA THR A 284 -2.14 -20.83 -39.44
C THR A 284 -2.54 -21.81 -38.35
N PHE A 285 -1.56 -22.47 -37.76
CA PHE A 285 -1.71 -23.23 -36.54
C PHE A 285 -1.45 -22.32 -35.34
N ALA A 286 -2.25 -22.44 -34.28
CA ALA A 286 -2.13 -21.65 -33.05
C ALA A 286 -1.93 -22.51 -31.81
N HIS A 287 -1.50 -21.88 -30.72
CA HIS A 287 -1.20 -22.50 -29.43
C HIS A 287 -0.16 -23.63 -29.52
N LEU A 288 0.72 -23.58 -30.51
CA LEU A 288 1.78 -24.56 -30.65
C LEU A 288 2.82 -24.36 -29.53
N PRO A 289 3.27 -25.44 -28.88
CA PRO A 289 4.39 -25.35 -27.95
C PRO A 289 5.68 -25.06 -28.71
N GLU A 290 6.75 -24.77 -27.98
CA GLU A 290 8.05 -24.42 -28.57
C GLU A 290 8.67 -25.55 -29.39
N ARG A 291 8.46 -26.81 -28.98
CA ARG A 291 9.00 -28.01 -29.65
C ARG A 291 7.89 -28.97 -30.02
N PHE A 292 7.74 -29.23 -31.33
CA PHE A 292 6.78 -30.18 -31.87
C PHE A 292 7.26 -30.77 -33.21
N THR A 293 6.66 -31.90 -33.58
CA THR A 293 6.72 -32.44 -34.95
C THR A 293 5.31 -32.57 -35.49
N MET A 294 5.03 -31.87 -36.59
CA MET A 294 3.74 -31.91 -37.28
C MET A 294 3.88 -32.71 -38.57
N ARG A 295 2.97 -33.65 -38.79
CA ARG A 295 2.86 -34.45 -40.03
C ARG A 295 1.47 -34.26 -40.61
N ILE A 296 1.40 -33.95 -41.90
CA ILE A 296 0.15 -33.68 -42.60
C ILE A 296 -0.08 -34.82 -43.59
N PHE A 297 -1.26 -35.42 -43.53
CA PHE A 297 -1.65 -36.57 -44.35
C PHE A 297 -2.90 -36.28 -45.15
N THR A 298 -3.02 -36.90 -46.32
CA THR A 298 -4.30 -37.03 -47.03
C THR A 298 -5.23 -37.99 -46.28
N LEU A 299 -6.52 -38.01 -46.63
CA LEU A 299 -7.48 -38.99 -46.08
C LEU A 299 -7.09 -40.45 -46.38
N SER A 300 -6.35 -40.70 -47.46
CA SER A 300 -5.80 -42.02 -47.81
C SER A 300 -4.56 -42.42 -47.00
N GLY A 301 -4.10 -41.56 -46.08
CA GLY A 301 -2.94 -41.82 -45.22
C GLY A 301 -1.59 -41.52 -45.86
N GLN A 302 -1.55 -40.87 -47.01
CA GLN A 302 -0.30 -40.47 -47.65
C GLN A 302 0.27 -39.23 -46.99
N LEU A 303 1.57 -39.25 -46.67
CA LEU A 303 2.27 -38.10 -46.11
C LEU A 303 2.41 -37.01 -47.18
N VAL A 304 1.92 -35.82 -46.86
CA VAL A 304 2.00 -34.63 -47.72
C VAL A 304 3.25 -33.84 -47.40
N THR A 305 3.46 -33.59 -46.11
CA THR A 305 4.64 -32.87 -45.61
C THR A 305 4.87 -33.15 -44.14
N LYS A 306 6.12 -32.96 -43.70
CA LYS A 306 6.55 -33.01 -42.31
C LYS A 306 7.21 -31.70 -41.93
N ILE A 307 6.72 -31.08 -40.86
CA ILE A 307 7.24 -29.83 -40.30
C ILE A 307 7.82 -30.13 -38.92
N THR A 308 9.14 -30.04 -38.78
CA THR A 308 9.87 -30.22 -37.53
C THR A 308 10.53 -28.92 -37.13
N GLU A 309 10.26 -28.48 -35.90
CA GLU A 309 10.98 -27.39 -35.21
C GLU A 309 10.86 -25.97 -35.84
N ARG A 310 10.87 -24.96 -34.96
CA ARG A 310 10.94 -23.54 -35.30
C ARG A 310 12.25 -23.25 -36.05
N SER A 311 12.17 -22.71 -37.27
CA SER A 311 13.36 -22.12 -37.91
C SER A 311 13.37 -20.59 -38.01
N LYS A 312 12.34 -19.84 -37.55
CA LYS A 312 12.34 -18.38 -37.84
C LYS A 312 11.93 -17.38 -36.75
N ASP A 313 11.16 -17.73 -35.71
CA ASP A 313 10.75 -16.74 -34.69
C ASP A 313 10.73 -17.29 -33.24
N PRO A 314 11.67 -16.88 -32.36
CA PRO A 314 11.62 -17.17 -30.94
C PRO A 314 10.36 -16.54 -30.30
N GLY A 315 9.56 -17.34 -29.60
CA GLY A 315 8.40 -16.89 -28.82
C GLY A 315 7.02 -16.97 -29.49
N SER A 316 6.90 -17.22 -30.80
CA SER A 316 5.60 -17.31 -31.46
C SER A 316 4.89 -18.67 -31.24
N GLN A 317 3.63 -18.64 -30.81
CA GLN A 317 2.73 -19.82 -30.75
C GLN A 317 2.03 -20.11 -32.10
N PHE A 318 2.39 -19.36 -33.15
CA PHE A 318 1.78 -19.44 -34.47
C PHE A 318 2.74 -20.02 -35.51
N LEU A 319 2.24 -20.95 -36.34
CA LEU A 319 2.96 -21.46 -37.51
C LEU A 319 2.08 -21.36 -38.76
N ARG A 320 2.60 -20.76 -39.83
CA ARG A 320 1.93 -20.73 -41.14
C ARG A 320 2.40 -21.90 -42.00
N TRP A 321 1.46 -22.62 -42.58
CA TRP A 321 1.72 -23.62 -43.62
C TRP A 321 1.09 -23.18 -44.94
N HIS A 322 1.92 -23.04 -45.96
CA HIS A 322 1.54 -22.49 -47.26
C HIS A 322 0.82 -23.48 -48.19
N LEU A 323 0.13 -24.48 -47.64
CA LEU A 323 -0.63 -25.49 -48.39
C LEU A 323 0.17 -26.18 -49.50
N ARG A 324 1.44 -26.48 -49.21
CA ARG A 324 2.39 -27.12 -50.14
C ARG A 324 2.93 -28.43 -49.56
N ASN A 325 3.23 -29.36 -50.45
CA ASN A 325 3.94 -30.59 -50.11
C ASN A 325 5.46 -30.37 -50.00
N ASP A 326 6.20 -31.43 -49.69
CA ASP A 326 7.67 -31.36 -49.57
C ASP A 326 8.40 -31.00 -50.89
N ALA A 327 7.75 -31.20 -52.05
CA ALA A 327 8.24 -30.75 -53.35
C ALA A 327 7.91 -29.27 -53.64
N ASN A 328 7.37 -28.54 -52.66
CA ASN A 328 6.92 -27.15 -52.76
C ASN A 328 5.77 -26.94 -53.78
N ILE A 329 5.04 -28.01 -54.10
CA ILE A 329 3.88 -28.00 -55.01
C ILE A 329 2.61 -27.84 -54.18
N HIS A 330 1.67 -27.03 -54.67
CA HIS A 330 0.37 -26.85 -54.02
C HIS A 330 -0.37 -28.19 -53.90
N ILE A 331 -1.01 -28.38 -52.75
CA ILE A 331 -1.85 -29.54 -52.50
C ILE A 331 -3.22 -29.37 -53.17
N ALA A 332 -3.91 -30.48 -53.45
CA ALA A 332 -5.26 -30.44 -54.00
C ALA A 332 -6.32 -30.06 -52.94
N SER A 333 -7.52 -29.66 -53.39
CA SER A 333 -8.68 -29.56 -52.51
C SER A 333 -9.01 -30.91 -51.88
N GLY A 334 -9.34 -30.94 -50.59
CA GLY A 334 -9.66 -32.17 -49.88
C GLY A 334 -9.56 -32.06 -48.36
N LEU A 335 -9.81 -33.19 -47.70
CA LEU A 335 -9.66 -33.34 -46.26
C LEU A 335 -8.25 -33.84 -45.92
N TYR A 336 -7.62 -33.17 -44.96
CA TYR A 336 -6.29 -33.48 -44.45
C TYR A 336 -6.34 -33.79 -42.96
N ILE A 337 -5.51 -34.75 -42.54
CA ILE A 337 -5.31 -35.13 -41.14
C ILE A 337 -3.95 -34.60 -40.71
N ILE A 338 -3.92 -33.81 -39.64
CA ILE A 338 -2.68 -33.28 -39.08
C ILE A 338 -2.41 -33.99 -37.76
N HIS A 339 -1.26 -34.66 -37.66
CA HIS A 339 -0.78 -35.27 -36.43
C HIS A 339 0.37 -34.44 -35.86
N ILE A 340 0.20 -33.95 -34.64
CA ILE A 340 1.17 -33.12 -33.94
C ILE A 340 1.68 -33.90 -32.73
N GLU A 341 2.97 -34.22 -32.73
CA GLU A 341 3.67 -34.84 -31.63
C GLU A 341 4.41 -33.78 -30.82
N MET A 342 4.25 -33.81 -29.50
CA MET A 342 4.89 -32.90 -28.55
C MET A 342 5.65 -33.75 -27.50
N PRO A 343 6.86 -34.23 -27.84
CA PRO A 343 7.58 -35.20 -27.02
C PRO A 343 7.85 -34.71 -25.60
N GLU A 344 8.15 -33.42 -25.43
CA GLU A 344 8.46 -32.83 -24.12
C GLU A 344 7.26 -32.75 -23.18
N LEU A 345 6.05 -32.72 -23.75
CA LEU A 345 4.80 -32.76 -22.98
C LEU A 345 4.27 -34.19 -22.84
N ASN A 346 4.87 -35.17 -23.52
CA ASN A 346 4.35 -36.53 -23.68
C ASN A 346 2.88 -36.53 -24.17
N LYS A 347 2.58 -35.67 -25.16
CA LYS A 347 1.23 -35.48 -25.72
C LYS A 347 1.25 -35.54 -27.25
N THR A 348 0.10 -35.89 -27.81
CA THR A 348 -0.18 -35.85 -29.25
C THR A 348 -1.54 -35.19 -29.50
N LYS A 349 -1.67 -34.44 -30.60
CA LYS A 349 -2.94 -33.86 -31.05
C LYS A 349 -3.19 -34.24 -32.50
N VAL A 350 -4.44 -34.57 -32.81
CA VAL A 350 -4.91 -34.79 -34.18
C VAL A 350 -5.90 -33.69 -34.54
N LEU A 351 -5.65 -33.00 -35.65
CA LEU A 351 -6.57 -32.03 -36.23
C LEU A 351 -7.07 -32.53 -37.59
N LYS A 352 -8.24 -32.03 -37.99
CA LYS A 352 -8.82 -32.24 -39.32
C LYS A 352 -8.93 -30.89 -40.01
N LEU A 353 -8.42 -30.77 -41.23
CA LEU A 353 -8.45 -29.55 -42.01
C LEU A 353 -9.12 -29.82 -43.36
N MET A 354 -10.15 -29.04 -43.68
CA MET A 354 -10.74 -29.05 -45.01
C MET A 354 -10.15 -27.90 -45.84
N VAL A 355 -9.65 -28.21 -47.04
CA VAL A 355 -9.09 -27.23 -47.98
C VAL A 355 -9.90 -27.25 -49.27
N VAL A 356 -10.39 -26.07 -49.68
CA VAL A 356 -11.09 -25.84 -50.94
C VAL A 356 -10.37 -24.72 -51.68
N GLN A 357 -9.69 -25.06 -52.77
CA GLN A 357 -8.93 -24.14 -53.62
C GLN A 357 -9.73 -23.75 -54.88
N ASP A 358 -9.53 -22.53 -55.39
CA ASP A 358 -10.25 -22.02 -56.59
C ASP A 358 -9.87 -22.71 -57.92
N GLN A 359 -8.79 -23.49 -57.95
CA GLN A 359 -8.35 -24.23 -59.14
C GLN A 359 -8.19 -25.71 -58.82
N GLU A 360 -8.80 -26.58 -59.64
CA GLU A 360 -8.59 -28.03 -59.58
C GLU A 360 -7.16 -28.36 -60.04
N GLN A 361 -6.31 -28.82 -59.12
CA GLN A 361 -5.04 -29.46 -59.48
C GLN A 361 -5.17 -30.97 -59.30
N VAL A 362 -4.88 -31.72 -60.36
CA VAL A 362 -4.86 -33.19 -60.37
C VAL A 362 -3.60 -33.68 -59.65
N LEU A 363 -3.75 -34.62 -58.72
CA LEU A 363 -2.65 -35.25 -58.01
C LEU A 363 -1.78 -36.06 -59.00
N PHE A 364 -0.53 -35.65 -59.21
CA PHE A 364 0.46 -36.48 -59.90
C PHE A 364 1.19 -37.37 -58.89
N TYR A 365 1.00 -38.69 -59.00
CA TYR A 365 1.81 -39.68 -58.32
C TYR A 365 2.99 -40.07 -59.20
N GLN A 366 4.22 -40.03 -58.67
CA GLN A 366 5.32 -40.78 -59.27
C GLN A 366 5.16 -42.25 -58.87
N ASN A 367 4.61 -43.06 -59.78
CA ASN A 367 4.83 -44.50 -59.72
C ASN A 367 6.27 -44.78 -60.12
N THR A 368 7.10 -45.28 -59.19
CA THR A 368 8.37 -45.89 -59.54
C THR A 368 8.09 -47.21 -60.27
N TRP A 369 8.11 -47.17 -61.61
CA TRP A 369 8.17 -48.37 -62.42
C TRP A 369 9.54 -49.02 -62.26
N GLN A 370 9.60 -50.23 -61.72
CA GLN A 370 10.76 -51.12 -61.90
C GLN A 370 10.65 -51.72 -63.31
N ASN A 371 11.63 -51.44 -64.17
CA ASN A 371 11.81 -52.20 -65.41
C ASN A 371 12.35 -53.59 -65.07
N PRO A 372 11.90 -54.65 -65.76
CA PRO A 372 12.50 -55.97 -65.64
C PRO A 372 13.88 -55.97 -66.32
N VAL A 373 14.82 -56.64 -65.67
CA VAL A 373 16.17 -56.88 -66.20
C VAL A 373 16.09 -58.04 -67.18
N ASP A 374 16.47 -57.82 -68.43
CA ASP A 374 16.97 -58.87 -69.34
C ASP A 374 18.43 -59.20 -68.99
#